data_AF-A0A8B6BKS7-F1
#
_entry.id   AF-A0A8B6BKS7-F1
#
_cell.length_a   1.000
_cell.length_b   1.000
_cell.length_c   1.000
_cell.angle_alpha   90.00
_cell.angle_beta   90.00
_cell.angle_gamma   90.00
#
_symmetry.space_group_name_H-M   'P 1'
#
loop_
_entity.id
_entity.type
_entity.pdbx_description
1 polymer ?
#
loop_
_entity_poly.entity_id
_entity_poly.type
_entity_poly.pdbx_seq_one_letter_code
_entity_poly.pdbx_strand_id
1 'polypeptide(L)'
;MDISRLKSLRAGNKAAVTKVFKKLEEAIGDSQIDTEEVSTLLEAIEKKKKTLASIDEQILNAVESEDITNEILETDEYYLDLEVCHKQEECDLEKFWKLESLGIDAKEQNDPDLAESIENYLQTSITKKNDKYITKLPWRENAPELPTNEDIAKRRTESVIRRLKKDPEMFRKYGGEIITDQEQRGFIEKVCDESTCTNKVHYIPHHPVKKDSVTTPDTHSI
;
A
#
# COMPACT_ATOMS: atom_id res chain seq x y z
N MET A 1 -26.81 -2.32 11.98
CA MET A 1 -28.03 -2.58 11.16
C MET A 1 -27.73 -3.82 10.31
N ASP A 2 -28.65 -4.76 10.15
CA ASP A 2 -28.41 -5.98 9.36
C ASP A 2 -27.99 -5.66 7.91
N ILE A 3 -26.96 -6.35 7.39
CA ILE A 3 -26.42 -6.21 6.03
C ILE A 3 -27.53 -6.34 4.98
N SER A 4 -28.46 -7.28 5.16
CA SER A 4 -29.59 -7.47 4.24
C SER A 4 -30.48 -6.23 4.18
N ARG A 5 -30.71 -5.61 5.34
CA ARG A 5 -31.47 -4.36 5.45
C ARG A 5 -30.72 -3.17 4.84
N LEU A 6 -29.40 -3.08 5.04
CA LEU A 6 -28.57 -2.04 4.44
C LEU A 6 -28.52 -2.16 2.91
N LYS A 7 -28.36 -3.37 2.37
CA LYS A 7 -28.42 -3.66 0.91
C LYS A 7 -29.78 -3.28 0.32
N SER A 8 -30.87 -3.58 1.02
CA SER A 8 -32.22 -3.18 0.61
C SER A 8 -32.39 -1.65 0.61
N LEU A 9 -31.93 -0.96 1.66
CA LEU A 9 -31.97 0.49 1.77
C LEU A 9 -31.12 1.18 0.69
N ARG A 10 -29.96 0.61 0.37
CA ARG A 10 -29.10 1.04 -0.75
C ARG A 10 -29.82 0.93 -2.09
N ALA A 11 -30.42 -0.23 -2.37
CA ALA A 11 -31.17 -0.47 -3.60
C ALA A 11 -32.33 0.52 -3.75
N GLY A 12 -33.09 0.78 -2.67
CA GLY A 12 -34.17 1.77 -2.66
C GLY A 12 -33.69 3.19 -2.93
N ASN A 13 -32.58 3.62 -2.33
CA ASN A 13 -32.02 4.95 -2.58
C ASN A 13 -31.43 5.08 -3.99
N LYS A 14 -30.79 4.03 -4.51
CA LYS A 14 -30.33 3.98 -5.91
C LYS A 14 -31.50 4.14 -6.89
N ALA A 15 -32.59 3.41 -6.68
CA ALA A 15 -33.80 3.52 -7.50
C ALA A 15 -34.41 4.94 -7.45
N ALA A 16 -34.41 5.57 -6.27
CA ALA A 16 -34.85 6.95 -6.12
C ALA A 16 -33.96 7.94 -6.89
N VAL A 17 -32.62 7.79 -6.82
CA VAL A 17 -31.67 8.61 -7.60
C VAL A 17 -31.93 8.46 -9.10
N THR A 18 -32.06 7.23 -9.59
CA THR A 18 -32.36 6.97 -11.02
C THR A 18 -33.67 7.63 -11.44
N LYS A 19 -34.70 7.62 -10.58
CA LYS A 19 -35.99 8.26 -10.87
C LYS A 19 -35.89 9.79 -10.92
N VAL A 20 -35.15 10.41 -10.00
CA VAL A 20 -34.94 11.86 -9.98
C VAL A 20 -34.05 12.29 -11.16
N PHE A 21 -33.04 11.49 -11.50
CA PHE A 21 -32.18 11.73 -12.66
C PHE A 21 -32.97 11.69 -13.97
N LYS A 22 -33.85 10.71 -14.16
CA LYS A 22 -34.72 10.65 -15.34
C LYS A 22 -35.64 11.88 -15.46
N LYS A 23 -36.20 12.34 -14.34
CA LYS A 23 -37.00 13.57 -14.30
C LYS A 23 -36.18 14.82 -14.64
N LEU A 24 -34.92 14.86 -14.20
CA LEU A 24 -34.00 15.93 -14.54
C LEU A 24 -33.68 15.92 -16.04
N GLU A 25 -33.47 14.75 -16.65
CA GLU A 25 -33.28 14.61 -18.10
C GLU A 25 -34.50 15.08 -18.89
N GLU A 26 -35.71 14.72 -18.44
CA GLU A 26 -36.98 15.18 -19.03
C GLU A 26 -37.12 16.71 -18.93
N ALA A 27 -36.89 17.30 -17.75
CA ALA A 27 -36.99 18.75 -17.52
C ALA A 27 -35.94 19.58 -18.28
N ILE A 28 -34.76 19.02 -18.54
CA ILE A 28 -33.71 19.67 -19.36
C ILE A 28 -34.01 19.55 -20.86
N GLY A 29 -34.74 18.50 -21.28
CA GLY A 29 -35.12 18.26 -22.67
C GLY A 29 -36.27 19.13 -23.19
N ASP A 30 -36.99 19.83 -22.30
CA ASP A 30 -38.11 20.69 -22.66
C ASP A 30 -37.65 22.04 -23.26
N SER A 31 -38.43 22.57 -24.21
CA SER A 31 -38.12 23.82 -24.92
C SER A 31 -38.26 25.08 -24.06
N GLN A 32 -38.84 24.95 -22.86
CA GLN A 32 -38.92 25.97 -21.82
C GLN A 32 -38.41 25.35 -20.52
N ILE A 33 -37.11 25.53 -20.24
CA ILE A 33 -36.47 24.95 -19.06
C ILE A 33 -36.94 25.71 -17.81
N ASP A 34 -37.60 25.01 -16.89
CA ASP A 34 -37.88 25.51 -15.55
C ASP A 34 -36.61 25.39 -14.69
N THR A 35 -35.92 26.51 -14.51
CA THR A 35 -34.66 26.55 -13.74
C THR A 35 -34.85 26.27 -12.25
N GLU A 36 -36.04 26.54 -11.70
CA GLU A 36 -36.35 26.30 -10.28
C GLU A 36 -36.60 24.80 -10.05
N GLU A 37 -37.31 24.14 -10.98
CA GLU A 37 -37.50 22.68 -10.98
C GLU A 37 -36.15 21.94 -11.11
N VAL A 38 -35.31 22.33 -12.08
CA VAL A 38 -33.98 21.73 -12.30
C VAL A 38 -33.09 21.87 -11.05
N SER A 39 -33.06 23.05 -10.42
CA SER A 39 -32.29 23.29 -9.19
C SER A 39 -32.75 22.37 -8.06
N THR A 40 -34.06 22.26 -7.87
CA THR A 40 -34.66 21.40 -6.84
C THR A 40 -34.32 19.92 -7.06
N LEU A 41 -34.34 19.47 -8.32
CA LEU A 41 -33.97 18.09 -8.69
C LEU A 41 -32.48 17.80 -8.44
N LEU A 42 -31.59 18.76 -8.75
CA LEU A 42 -30.16 18.63 -8.48
C LEU A 42 -29.85 18.53 -6.98
N GLU A 43 -30.46 19.39 -6.16
CA GLU A 43 -30.33 19.31 -4.69
C GLU A 43 -30.81 17.96 -4.14
N ALA A 44 -31.92 17.45 -4.68
CA ALA A 44 -32.45 16.14 -4.30
C ALA A 44 -31.49 14.99 -4.68
N ILE A 45 -30.84 15.06 -5.85
CA ILE A 45 -29.80 14.10 -6.27
C ILE A 45 -28.60 14.18 -5.34
N GLU A 46 -28.11 15.38 -5.02
CA GLU A 46 -26.93 15.55 -4.17
C GLU A 46 -27.19 14.99 -2.76
N LYS A 47 -28.35 15.29 -2.17
CA LYS A 47 -28.77 14.75 -0.87
C LYS A 47 -28.84 13.22 -0.88
N LYS A 48 -29.37 12.63 -1.95
CA LYS A 48 -29.44 11.17 -2.10
C LYS A 48 -28.08 10.53 -2.35
N LYS A 49 -27.18 11.19 -3.08
CA LYS A 49 -25.78 10.76 -3.27
C LYS A 49 -25.03 10.70 -1.93
N LYS A 50 -25.18 11.73 -1.08
CA LYS A 50 -24.64 11.73 0.30
C LYS A 50 -25.21 10.59 1.15
N THR A 51 -26.51 10.33 1.05
CA THR A 51 -27.16 9.21 1.75
C THR A 51 -26.62 7.86 1.26
N LEU A 52 -26.42 7.69 -0.04
CA LEU A 52 -25.90 6.45 -0.63
C LEU A 52 -24.46 6.18 -0.17
N ALA A 53 -23.61 7.22 -0.13
CA ALA A 53 -22.25 7.10 0.39
C ALA A 53 -22.22 6.65 1.85
N SER A 54 -23.11 7.19 2.70
CA SER A 54 -23.23 6.76 4.10
C SER A 54 -23.74 5.32 4.26
N ILE A 55 -24.64 4.86 3.40
CA ILE A 55 -25.09 3.46 3.41
C ILE A 55 -23.98 2.53 2.94
N ASP A 56 -23.22 2.93 1.91
CA ASP A 56 -22.11 2.15 1.37
C ASP A 56 -21.00 1.99 2.42
N GLU A 57 -20.69 3.04 3.18
CA GLU A 57 -19.77 2.98 4.33
C GLU A 57 -20.29 2.04 5.43
N GLN A 58 -21.59 2.10 5.76
CA GLN A 58 -22.20 1.18 6.72
C GLN A 58 -22.20 -0.28 6.24
N ILE A 59 -22.41 -0.53 4.94
CA ILE A 59 -22.29 -1.87 4.36
C ILE A 59 -20.85 -2.34 4.45
N LEU A 60 -19.88 -1.49 4.10
CA LEU A 60 -18.46 -1.82 4.16
C LEU A 60 -18.03 -2.20 5.58
N ASN A 61 -18.48 -1.45 6.59
CA ASN A 61 -18.21 -1.72 8.00
C ASN A 61 -18.99 -2.94 8.52
N ALA A 62 -20.14 -3.27 7.94
CA ALA A 62 -20.92 -4.44 8.34
C ALA A 62 -20.45 -5.73 7.66
N VAL A 63 -19.81 -5.64 6.49
CA VAL A 63 -19.23 -6.77 5.73
C VAL A 63 -17.87 -7.22 6.31
N GLU A 64 -17.52 -6.73 7.50
CA GLU A 64 -16.37 -7.18 8.30
C GLU A 64 -16.59 -8.59 8.85
N SER A 65 -16.60 -9.59 7.97
CA SER A 65 -16.01 -10.87 8.33
C SER A 65 -14.51 -10.60 8.42
N GLU A 66 -14.01 -10.61 9.65
CA GLU A 66 -12.58 -10.59 9.94
C GLU A 66 -11.88 -11.70 9.13
N ASP A 67 -12.58 -12.82 8.89
CA ASP A 67 -12.15 -13.93 8.03
C ASP A 67 -11.92 -13.51 6.57
N ILE A 68 -12.85 -12.82 5.91
CA ILE A 68 -12.65 -12.41 4.49
C ILE A 68 -11.48 -11.44 4.37
N THR A 69 -11.33 -10.51 5.32
CA THR A 69 -10.20 -9.57 5.29
C THR A 69 -8.87 -10.26 5.55
N ASN A 70 -8.84 -11.23 6.47
CA ASN A 70 -7.65 -12.01 6.76
C ASN A 70 -7.33 -12.96 5.60
N GLU A 71 -8.33 -13.59 4.99
CA GLU A 71 -8.20 -14.46 3.83
C GLU A 71 -7.68 -13.69 2.60
N ILE A 72 -8.16 -12.46 2.36
CA ILE A 72 -7.61 -11.60 1.30
C ILE A 72 -6.15 -11.24 1.60
N LEU A 73 -5.83 -10.87 2.84
CA LEU A 73 -4.46 -10.51 3.22
C LEU A 73 -3.52 -11.72 3.11
N GLU A 74 -3.95 -12.89 3.58
CA GLU A 74 -3.22 -14.15 3.52
C GLU A 74 -3.04 -14.63 2.08
N THR A 75 -4.07 -14.45 1.24
CA THR A 75 -3.99 -14.73 -0.20
C THR A 75 -3.02 -13.78 -0.90
N ASP A 76 -3.08 -12.49 -0.60
CA ASP A 76 -2.18 -11.47 -1.14
C ASP A 76 -0.73 -11.67 -0.69
N GLU A 77 -0.51 -12.15 0.54
CA GLU A 77 0.79 -12.54 1.09
C GLU A 77 1.30 -13.80 0.38
N TYR A 78 0.45 -14.82 0.24
CA TYR A 78 0.76 -16.05 -0.48
C TYR A 78 1.13 -15.83 -1.95
N TYR A 79 0.41 -14.97 -2.68
CA TYR A 79 0.75 -14.64 -4.07
C TYR A 79 2.05 -13.85 -4.18
N LEU A 80 2.32 -12.97 -3.22
CA LEU A 80 3.59 -12.23 -3.16
C LEU A 80 4.75 -13.19 -2.88
N ASP A 81 4.58 -14.09 -1.92
CA ASP A 81 5.56 -15.13 -1.59
C ASP A 81 5.76 -16.07 -2.78
N LEU A 82 4.72 -16.47 -3.51
CA LEU A 82 4.86 -17.26 -4.73
C LEU A 82 5.65 -16.51 -5.81
N GLU A 83 5.41 -15.23 -6.01
CA GLU A 83 6.10 -14.43 -7.03
C GLU A 83 7.57 -14.18 -6.67
N VAL A 84 7.86 -13.98 -5.37
CA VAL A 84 9.21 -13.91 -4.82
C VAL A 84 9.91 -15.27 -4.88
N CYS A 85 9.24 -16.35 -4.47
CA CYS A 85 9.78 -17.70 -4.48
C CYS A 85 10.02 -18.18 -5.91
N HIS A 86 9.16 -17.88 -6.87
CA HIS A 86 9.40 -18.22 -8.28
C HIS A 86 10.61 -17.47 -8.85
N LYS A 87 10.72 -16.16 -8.59
CA LYS A 87 11.92 -15.40 -8.99
C LYS A 87 13.18 -15.87 -8.26
N GLN A 88 13.04 -16.26 -7.00
CA GLN A 88 14.15 -16.72 -6.19
C GLN A 88 14.57 -18.14 -6.56
N GLU A 89 13.65 -19.05 -6.87
CA GLU A 89 13.92 -20.39 -7.39
C GLU A 89 14.54 -20.33 -8.78
N GLU A 90 14.08 -19.46 -9.68
CA GLU A 90 14.76 -19.23 -10.96
C GLU A 90 16.19 -18.70 -10.76
N CYS A 91 16.36 -17.71 -9.88
CA CYS A 91 17.69 -17.18 -9.51
C CYS A 91 18.57 -18.20 -8.78
N ASP A 92 18.01 -19.02 -7.91
CA ASP A 92 18.73 -19.95 -7.05
C ASP A 92 19.00 -21.26 -7.80
N LEU A 93 18.17 -21.67 -8.77
CA LEU A 93 18.52 -22.70 -9.75
C LEU A 93 19.65 -22.18 -10.64
N GLU A 94 19.54 -20.99 -11.22
CA GLU A 94 20.62 -20.43 -12.05
C GLU A 94 21.92 -20.26 -11.26
N LYS A 95 21.85 -19.76 -10.02
CA LYS A 95 22.98 -19.69 -9.11
C LYS A 95 23.47 -21.07 -8.70
N PHE A 96 22.61 -22.04 -8.41
CA PHE A 96 23.00 -23.41 -8.03
C PHE A 96 23.71 -24.11 -9.17
N TRP A 97 23.21 -23.99 -10.40
CA TRP A 97 23.87 -24.48 -11.61
C TRP A 97 25.21 -23.76 -11.85
N LYS A 98 25.28 -22.45 -11.59
CA LYS A 98 26.55 -21.70 -11.57
C LYS A 98 27.45 -22.11 -10.40
N LEU A 99 26.91 -22.45 -9.23
CA LEU A 99 27.64 -22.82 -8.00
C LEU A 99 28.24 -24.22 -8.13
N GLU A 100 27.54 -25.17 -8.75
CA GLU A 100 28.10 -26.47 -9.14
C GLU A 100 29.24 -26.29 -10.16
N SER A 101 29.21 -25.23 -10.98
CA SER A 101 30.34 -24.86 -11.84
C SER A 101 31.45 -24.04 -11.15
N LEU A 102 31.25 -23.53 -9.93
CA LEU A 102 32.28 -22.78 -9.18
C LEU A 102 33.46 -23.63 -8.69
N GLY A 103 33.42 -24.95 -8.92
CA GLY A 103 34.60 -25.83 -8.78
C GLY A 103 35.45 -25.93 -10.05
N ILE A 104 34.97 -25.46 -11.21
CA ILE A 104 35.63 -25.56 -12.51
C ILE A 104 35.39 -24.28 -13.33
N ASP A 105 35.75 -23.11 -12.80
CA ASP A 105 36.23 -22.03 -13.67
C ASP A 105 37.16 -21.08 -12.90
N ALA A 106 38.46 -21.33 -13.06
CA ALA A 106 39.55 -20.51 -12.51
C ALA A 106 39.69 -19.12 -13.18
N LYS A 107 38.62 -18.60 -13.79
CA LYS A 107 38.64 -17.37 -14.60
C LYS A 107 38.12 -16.13 -13.87
N GLU A 108 37.29 -16.25 -12.83
CA GLU A 108 36.65 -15.09 -12.19
C GLU A 108 37.45 -14.40 -11.08
N GLN A 109 38.55 -15.01 -10.60
CA GLN A 109 39.42 -14.34 -9.61
C GLN A 109 40.29 -13.21 -10.21
N ASN A 110 40.26 -13.04 -11.53
CA ASN A 110 40.96 -11.98 -12.25
C ASN A 110 39.98 -11.15 -13.09
N ASP A 111 38.74 -10.95 -12.64
CA ASP A 111 37.86 -9.95 -13.25
C ASP A 111 38.30 -8.55 -12.75
N PRO A 112 39.02 -7.76 -13.57
CA PRO A 112 39.50 -6.45 -13.16
C PRO A 112 38.31 -5.50 -12.91
N ASP A 113 37.18 -5.73 -13.58
CA ASP A 113 35.99 -4.88 -13.51
C ASP A 113 35.30 -5.04 -12.14
N LEU A 114 35.30 -6.25 -11.56
CA LEU A 114 34.75 -6.48 -10.22
C LEU A 114 35.61 -5.82 -9.13
N ALA A 115 36.94 -5.93 -9.24
CA ALA A 115 37.87 -5.30 -8.30
C ALA A 115 37.77 -3.76 -8.38
N GLU A 116 37.69 -3.21 -9.60
CA GLU A 116 37.49 -1.78 -9.84
C GLU A 116 36.13 -1.30 -9.32
N SER A 117 35.06 -2.08 -9.52
CA SER A 117 33.72 -1.76 -9.01
C SER A 117 33.66 -1.68 -7.49
N ILE A 118 34.31 -2.63 -6.79
CA ILE A 118 34.41 -2.62 -5.32
C ILE A 118 35.19 -1.40 -4.83
N GLU A 119 36.36 -1.12 -5.43
CA GLU A 119 37.18 0.03 -5.06
C GLU A 119 36.42 1.35 -5.29
N ASN A 120 35.75 1.48 -6.44
CA ASN A 120 34.94 2.64 -6.77
C ASN A 120 33.79 2.85 -5.76
N TYR A 121 33.10 1.77 -5.35
CA TYR A 121 32.05 1.86 -4.32
C TYR A 121 32.61 2.31 -2.97
N LEU A 122 33.73 1.75 -2.52
CA LEU A 122 34.39 2.15 -1.27
C LEU A 122 34.75 3.65 -1.29
N GLN A 123 35.23 4.16 -2.43
CA GLN A 123 35.65 5.56 -2.57
C GLN A 123 34.48 6.55 -2.71
N THR A 124 33.42 6.18 -3.43
CA THR A 124 32.34 7.11 -3.80
C THR A 124 31.08 7.02 -2.94
N SER A 125 30.91 5.88 -2.24
CA SER A 125 29.67 5.55 -1.56
C SER A 125 29.81 5.41 -0.06
N ILE A 126 31.03 5.28 0.49
CA ILE A 126 31.28 5.24 1.93
C ILE A 126 31.91 6.56 2.39
N THR A 127 31.35 7.16 3.43
CA THR A 127 31.87 8.38 4.05
C THR A 127 31.88 8.22 5.56
N LYS A 128 33.01 8.51 6.21
CA LYS A 128 33.10 8.53 7.66
C LYS A 128 32.68 9.91 8.18
N LYS A 129 31.61 9.97 8.98
CA LYS A 129 31.10 11.19 9.62
C LYS A 129 30.83 10.92 11.10
N ASN A 130 31.41 11.74 11.99
CA ASN A 130 31.22 11.63 13.44
C ASN A 130 31.45 10.20 13.98
N ASP A 131 32.56 9.57 13.59
CA ASP A 131 32.92 8.18 13.91
C ASP A 131 31.94 7.08 13.45
N LYS A 132 30.98 7.42 12.58
CA LYS A 132 30.10 6.45 11.92
C LYS A 132 30.42 6.39 10.44
N TYR A 133 30.33 5.19 9.87
CA TYR A 133 30.34 5.02 8.43
C TYR A 133 28.93 5.22 7.90
N ILE A 134 28.78 6.15 6.96
CA ILE A 134 27.57 6.35 6.17
C ILE A 134 27.84 5.73 4.81
N THR A 135 26.97 4.84 4.37
CA THR A 135 27.09 4.19 3.07
C THR A 135 25.83 4.39 2.24
N LYS A 136 26.00 4.53 0.92
CA LYS A 136 24.88 4.43 -0.03
C LYS A 136 24.57 2.96 -0.28
N LEU A 137 23.31 2.62 -0.53
CA LEU A 137 22.97 1.26 -0.94
C LEU A 137 23.67 0.91 -2.27
N PRO A 138 24.27 -0.29 -2.40
CA PRO A 138 24.93 -0.73 -3.63
C PRO A 138 23.88 -1.13 -4.65
N TRP A 139 23.45 -0.17 -5.47
CA TRP A 139 22.51 -0.42 -6.57
C TRP A 139 23.24 -1.04 -7.77
N ARG A 140 22.58 -1.97 -8.46
CA ARG A 140 23.06 -2.47 -9.76
C ARG A 140 22.70 -1.47 -10.86
N GLU A 141 23.66 -1.07 -11.68
CA GLU A 141 23.45 -0.10 -12.77
C GLU A 141 22.41 -0.59 -13.80
N ASN A 142 22.40 -1.89 -14.09
CA ASN A 142 21.48 -2.52 -15.05
C ASN A 142 20.34 -3.30 -14.37
N ALA A 143 19.87 -2.83 -13.20
CA ALA A 143 18.73 -3.47 -12.54
C ALA A 143 17.46 -3.34 -13.41
N PRO A 144 16.68 -4.42 -13.59
CA PRO A 144 15.40 -4.35 -14.29
C PRO A 144 14.48 -3.35 -13.60
N GLU A 145 13.60 -2.71 -14.37
CA GLU A 145 12.62 -1.78 -13.81
C GLU A 145 11.64 -2.52 -12.90
N LEU A 146 11.54 -2.05 -11.66
CA LEU A 146 10.54 -2.51 -10.71
C LEU A 146 9.21 -1.82 -11.05
N PRO A 147 8.12 -2.58 -11.27
CA PRO A 147 6.80 -1.98 -11.47
C PRO A 147 6.36 -1.25 -10.19
N THR A 148 5.50 -0.25 -10.35
CA THR A 148 4.90 0.45 -9.19
C THR A 148 3.96 -0.49 -8.44
N ASN A 149 4.02 -0.45 -7.10
CA ASN A 149 3.10 -1.17 -6.22
C ASN A 149 2.19 -0.24 -5.42
N GLU A 150 2.09 1.04 -5.80
CA GLU A 150 1.36 2.09 -5.07
C GLU A 150 -0.09 1.69 -4.76
N ASP A 151 -0.87 1.30 -5.77
CA ASP A 151 -2.28 0.93 -5.60
C ASP A 151 -2.49 -0.23 -4.61
N ILE A 152 -1.56 -1.20 -4.62
CA ILE A 152 -1.60 -2.35 -3.72
C ILE A 152 -1.24 -1.88 -2.30
N ALA A 153 -0.15 -1.11 -2.16
CA ALA A 153 0.31 -0.60 -0.88
C ALA A 153 -0.72 0.32 -0.21
N LYS A 154 -1.38 1.17 -1.00
CA LYS A 154 -2.45 2.05 -0.53
C LYS A 154 -3.64 1.25 -0.01
N ARG A 155 -4.15 0.28 -0.77
CA ARG A 155 -5.26 -0.60 -0.33
C ARG A 155 -4.92 -1.36 0.95
N ARG A 156 -3.68 -1.87 1.06
CA ARG A 156 -3.19 -2.54 2.27
C ARG A 156 -3.16 -1.57 3.46
N THR A 157 -2.64 -0.36 3.27
CA THR A 157 -2.59 0.67 4.31
C THR A 157 -3.98 1.06 4.80
N GLU A 158 -4.93 1.28 3.87
CA GLU A 158 -6.32 1.57 4.21
C GLU A 158 -6.99 0.42 4.99
N SER A 159 -6.66 -0.83 4.65
CA SER A 159 -7.13 -2.01 5.40
C SER A 159 -6.57 -2.04 6.83
N VAL A 160 -5.25 -1.85 6.99
CA VAL A 160 -4.59 -1.79 8.30
C VAL A 160 -5.18 -0.67 9.16
N ILE A 161 -5.39 0.53 8.59
CA ILE A 161 -6.00 1.66 9.30
C ILE A 161 -7.42 1.32 9.74
N ARG A 162 -8.25 0.71 8.87
CA ARG A 162 -9.62 0.29 9.23
C ARG A 162 -9.60 -0.68 10.41
N ARG A 163 -8.72 -1.69 10.36
CA ARG A 163 -8.59 -2.67 11.45
C ARG A 163 -8.13 -2.00 12.76
N LEU A 164 -7.11 -1.14 12.68
CA LEU A 164 -6.61 -0.43 13.86
C LEU A 164 -7.67 0.47 14.48
N LYS A 165 -8.52 1.15 13.70
CA LYS A 165 -9.60 1.99 14.26
C LYS A 165 -10.58 1.22 15.15
N LYS A 166 -10.70 -0.10 15.00
CA LYS A 166 -11.52 -0.96 15.87
C LYS A 166 -10.86 -1.28 17.21
N ASP A 167 -9.55 -1.07 17.31
CA ASP A 167 -8.75 -1.21 18.52
C ASP A 167 -8.14 0.16 18.89
N PRO A 168 -8.88 1.00 19.64
CA PRO A 168 -8.44 2.35 19.97
C PRO A 168 -7.09 2.39 20.70
N GLU A 169 -6.76 1.36 21.48
CA GLU A 169 -5.49 1.28 22.19
C GLU A 169 -4.34 1.05 21.21
N MET A 170 -4.48 0.08 20.31
CA MET A 170 -3.47 -0.21 19.30
C MET A 170 -3.30 0.94 18.30
N PHE A 171 -4.39 1.58 17.88
CA PHE A 171 -4.33 2.74 16.99
C PHE A 171 -3.56 3.89 17.64
N ARG A 172 -3.81 4.18 18.92
CA ARG A 172 -3.09 5.22 19.68
C ARG A 172 -1.61 4.90 19.81
N LYS A 173 -1.27 3.68 20.23
CA LYS A 173 0.14 3.27 20.44
C LYS A 173 0.92 3.21 19.14
N TYR A 174 0.41 2.51 18.14
CA TYR A 174 1.09 2.35 16.86
C TYR A 174 1.13 3.65 16.07
N GLY A 175 -0.04 4.22 15.75
CA GLY A 175 -0.14 5.39 14.87
C GLY A 175 0.25 6.71 15.54
N GLY A 176 0.01 6.85 16.85
CA GLY A 176 0.22 8.11 17.57
C GLY A 176 1.52 8.19 18.38
N GLU A 177 2.00 7.07 18.94
CA GLU A 177 3.22 7.08 19.76
C GLU A 177 4.44 6.59 18.97
N ILE A 178 4.38 5.39 18.37
CA ILE A 178 5.55 4.76 17.73
C ILE A 178 5.97 5.51 16.47
N ILE A 179 5.04 5.75 15.54
CA ILE A 179 5.37 6.45 14.28
C ILE A 179 5.85 7.88 14.57
N THR A 180 5.21 8.57 15.51
CA THR A 180 5.62 9.92 15.91
C THR A 180 6.99 9.93 16.62
N ASP A 181 7.30 8.95 17.47
CA ASP A 181 8.63 8.81 18.08
C ASP A 181 9.71 8.58 17.00
N GLN A 182 9.46 7.67 16.06
CA GLN A 182 10.38 7.41 14.95
C GLN A 182 10.63 8.66 14.10
N GLU A 183 9.58 9.44 13.81
CA GLU A 183 9.69 10.71 13.09
C GLU A 183 10.51 11.73 13.89
N GLN A 184 10.23 11.89 15.20
CA GLN A 184 10.97 12.82 16.07
C GLN A 184 12.44 12.45 16.24
N ARG A 185 12.75 11.15 16.23
CA ARG A 185 14.12 10.63 16.30
C ARG A 185 14.85 10.70 14.96
N GLY A 186 14.15 11.08 13.88
CA GLY A 186 14.70 11.18 12.54
C GLY A 186 15.01 9.82 11.92
N PHE A 187 14.31 8.76 12.33
CA PHE A 187 14.42 7.43 11.71
C PHE A 187 13.56 7.31 10.46
N ILE A 188 12.44 8.03 10.45
CA ILE A 188 11.55 8.16 9.30
C ILE A 188 11.29 9.63 9.03
N GLU A 189 10.90 9.95 7.80
CA GLU A 189 10.52 11.29 7.38
C GLU A 189 9.26 11.24 6.53
N LYS A 190 8.51 12.35 6.49
CA LYS A 190 7.40 12.48 5.56
C LYS A 190 7.96 12.59 4.14
N VAL A 191 7.48 11.73 3.26
CA VAL A 191 7.83 11.75 1.83
C VAL A 191 7.28 13.05 1.23
N CYS A 192 8.10 13.77 0.44
CA CYS A 192 7.67 14.93 -0.35
C CYS A 192 6.66 14.51 -1.43
N ASP A 193 5.85 15.43 -1.94
CA ASP A 193 4.90 15.13 -3.02
C ASP A 193 5.57 14.37 -4.17
N GLU A 194 4.91 13.34 -4.69
CA GLU A 194 5.44 12.45 -5.74
C GLU A 194 5.89 13.22 -6.99
N SER A 195 5.26 14.37 -7.27
CA SER A 195 5.64 15.29 -8.35
C SER A 195 7.06 15.86 -8.24
N THR A 196 7.69 15.77 -7.07
CA THR A 196 9.07 16.18 -6.78
C THR A 196 10.05 15.02 -6.62
N CYS A 197 9.58 13.77 -6.57
CA CYS A 197 10.44 12.60 -6.43
C CYS A 197 10.98 12.17 -7.80
N THR A 198 12.24 12.48 -8.09
CA THR A 198 12.93 12.05 -9.33
C THR A 198 13.39 10.58 -9.31
N ASN A 199 13.14 9.86 -8.22
CA ASN A 199 13.70 8.53 -7.97
C ASN A 199 12.64 7.43 -8.10
N LYS A 200 13.06 6.20 -8.43
CA LYS A 200 12.18 5.02 -8.42
C LYS A 200 11.65 4.80 -7.00
N VAL A 201 10.32 4.88 -6.82
CA VAL A 201 9.64 4.69 -5.53
C VAL A 201 9.01 3.29 -5.49
N HIS A 202 9.14 2.62 -4.36
CA HIS A 202 8.44 1.38 -4.07
C HIS A 202 8.00 1.41 -2.61
N TYR A 203 6.77 0.98 -2.36
CA TYR A 203 6.14 1.06 -1.04
C TYR A 203 6.30 -0.26 -0.29
N ILE A 204 6.57 -0.21 1.01
CA ILE A 204 6.67 -1.40 1.86
C ILE A 204 5.40 -1.46 2.73
N PRO A 205 4.63 -2.56 2.70
CA PRO A 205 3.48 -2.70 3.58
C PRO A 205 3.96 -2.79 5.03
N HIS A 206 3.42 -1.94 5.90
CA HIS A 206 3.72 -1.97 7.32
C HIS A 206 2.54 -2.58 8.10
N HIS A 207 2.83 -3.57 8.95
CA HIS A 207 1.83 -4.22 9.81
C HIS A 207 2.17 -4.08 11.29
N PRO A 208 1.23 -3.64 12.14
CA PRO A 208 1.45 -3.56 13.58
C PRO A 208 1.31 -4.95 14.21
N VAL A 209 2.34 -5.42 14.92
CA VAL A 209 2.34 -6.70 15.64
C VAL A 209 2.28 -6.45 17.15
N LYS A 210 1.41 -7.19 17.85
CA LYS A 210 1.37 -7.21 19.32
C LYS A 210 2.29 -8.29 19.84
N LYS A 211 3.06 -7.97 20.87
CA LYS A 211 3.93 -8.92 21.55
C LYS A 211 3.27 -9.31 22.87
N ASP A 212 2.75 -10.54 22.93
CA ASP A 212 2.02 -11.06 24.10
C ASP A 212 2.94 -11.81 25.09
N SER A 213 4.26 -11.86 24.85
CA SER A 213 5.22 -12.63 25.66
C SER A 213 6.50 -11.87 25.98
N VAL A 214 7.03 -12.12 27.19
CA VAL A 214 8.27 -11.53 27.74
C VAL A 214 9.54 -12.19 27.14
N THR A 215 9.40 -13.31 26.43
CA THR A 215 10.54 -14.22 26.13
C THR A 215 11.21 -14.07 24.76
N THR A 216 10.70 -13.22 23.87
CA THR A 216 11.31 -13.00 22.54
C THR A 216 12.01 -11.63 22.53
N PRO A 217 13.24 -11.46 22.01
CA PRO A 217 13.88 -10.14 21.95
C PRO A 217 13.04 -9.15 21.14
N ASP A 218 13.06 -7.85 21.49
CA ASP A 218 12.41 -6.80 20.70
C ASP A 218 13.10 -6.66 19.34
N THR A 219 12.60 -7.35 18.33
CA THR A 219 12.92 -7.07 16.94
C THR A 219 12.31 -5.71 16.60
N HIS A 220 13.13 -4.68 16.63
CA HIS A 220 12.83 -3.43 15.94
C HIS A 220 12.92 -3.78 14.45
N SER A 221 11.78 -4.13 13.84
CA SER A 221 11.70 -4.25 12.39
C SER A 221 11.91 -2.85 11.80
N ILE A 222 12.99 -2.72 11.03
CA ILE A 222 13.37 -1.55 10.23
C ILE A 222 12.54 -1.55 8.95
#